data_AF-R9KU34-F1
#
_entry.id   AF-R9KU34-F1
#
_cell.length_a   1.000
_cell.length_b   1.000
_cell.length_c   1.000
_cell.angle_alpha   90.00
_cell.angle_beta   90.00
_cell.angle_gamma   90.00
#
_symmetry.space_group_name_H-M   'P 1'
#
loop_
_entity.id
_entity.type
_entity.pdbx_description
1 polymer ?
#
loop_
_entity_poly.entity_id
_entity_poly.type
_entity_poly.pdbx_seq_one_letter_code
_entity_poly.pdbx_strand_id
1 'polypeptide(L)'
;MATAMQGEYRAARGAELAAKCADWMDANPDALCYIERRALEEAGAERRFSVRLLLEEARSKDFTDRRGRGTRINNVIAPALARRIADDHPEVRPYMRLRRSMVDEIEG
;
A
#
# COMPACT_ATOMS: atom_id res chain seq x y z
N MET A 1 22.88 17.09 15.76
CA MET A 1 22.03 16.28 16.64
C MET A 1 20.55 16.30 16.24
N ALA A 2 19.96 17.42 15.83
CA ALA A 2 18.55 17.48 15.39
C ALA A 2 18.21 16.58 14.17
N THR A 3 19.13 16.42 13.23
CA THR A 3 18.93 15.62 12.00
C THR A 3 18.92 14.11 12.24
N ALA A 4 19.69 13.62 13.23
CA ALA A 4 19.75 12.19 13.59
C ALA A 4 18.45 11.74 14.27
N MET A 5 17.94 12.54 15.22
CA MET A 5 16.63 12.31 15.86
C MET A 5 15.47 12.31 14.85
N GLN A 6 15.56 13.15 13.80
CA GLN A 6 14.54 13.17 12.73
C GLN A 6 14.61 11.92 11.84
N GLY A 7 15.79 11.37 11.57
CA GLY A 7 15.96 10.12 10.81
C GLY A 7 15.43 8.90 11.57
N GLU A 8 15.77 8.77 12.86
CA GLU A 8 15.31 7.68 13.73
C GLU A 8 13.79 7.68 13.90
N TYR A 9 13.19 8.86 14.11
CA TYR A 9 11.74 9.02 14.19
C TYR A 9 11.02 8.61 12.89
N ARG A 10 11.61 8.93 11.73
CA ARG A 10 11.06 8.57 10.42
C ARG A 10 11.15 7.07 10.16
N ALA A 11 12.28 6.43 10.49
CA ALA A 11 12.46 4.99 10.35
C ALA A 11 11.49 4.20 11.26
N ALA A 12 11.37 4.59 12.54
CA ALA A 12 10.42 3.98 13.46
C ALA A 12 8.97 4.11 12.98
N ARG A 13 8.61 5.28 12.44
CA ARG A 13 7.29 5.50 11.87
C ARG A 13 7.06 4.72 10.58
N GLY A 14 8.08 4.55 9.74
CA GLY A 14 8.03 3.68 8.56
C GLY A 14 7.75 2.22 8.92
N ALA A 15 8.46 1.69 9.92
CA ALA A 15 8.26 0.34 10.44
C ALA A 15 6.85 0.14 11.03
N GLU A 16 6.35 1.12 11.79
CA GLU A 16 4.98 1.09 12.32
C GLU A 16 3.93 1.03 11.20
N LEU A 17 4.14 1.80 10.11
CA LEU A 17 3.25 1.79 8.95
C LEU A 17 3.30 0.47 8.19
N ALA A 18 4.48 -0.13 8.07
CA ALA A 18 4.64 -1.45 7.46
C ALA A 18 3.92 -2.53 8.27
N ALA A 19 4.06 -2.52 9.61
CA ALA A 19 3.35 -3.45 10.49
C ALA A 19 1.83 -3.30 10.37
N LYS A 20 1.31 -2.07 10.41
CA LYS A 20 -0.12 -1.79 10.21
C LYS A 20 -0.62 -2.24 8.84
N CYS A 21 0.22 -2.13 7.81
CA CYS A 21 -0.11 -2.61 6.48
C CYS A 21 -0.21 -4.14 6.46
N ALA A 22 0.76 -4.84 7.04
CA ALA A 22 0.75 -6.30 7.16
C ALA A 22 -0.49 -6.80 7.92
N ASP A 23 -0.78 -6.21 9.08
CA ASP A 23 -1.98 -6.54 9.87
C ASP A 23 -3.27 -6.34 9.05
N TRP A 24 -3.33 -5.27 8.25
CA TRP A 24 -4.48 -5.01 7.39
C TRP A 24 -4.59 -6.03 6.24
N MET A 25 -3.48 -6.38 5.60
CA MET A 25 -3.43 -7.39 4.55
C MET A 25 -3.91 -8.76 5.07
N ASP A 26 -3.43 -9.15 6.26
CA ASP A 26 -3.85 -10.39 6.91
C ASP A 26 -5.32 -10.38 7.30
N ALA A 27 -5.86 -9.24 7.72
CA ALA A 27 -7.27 -9.12 8.07
C ALA A 27 -8.21 -9.05 6.87
N ASN A 28 -7.74 -8.61 5.70
CA ASN A 28 -8.58 -8.27 4.54
C ASN A 28 -8.08 -8.93 3.23
N PRO A 29 -8.01 -10.27 3.15
CA PRO A 29 -7.46 -10.98 2.00
C PRO A 29 -8.26 -10.75 0.71
N ASP A 30 -9.58 -10.64 0.78
CA ASP A 30 -10.43 -10.45 -0.41
C ASP A 30 -10.25 -9.05 -1.01
N ALA A 31 -10.15 -8.03 -0.14
CA ALA A 31 -9.85 -6.67 -0.56
C ALA A 31 -8.44 -6.58 -1.16
N LEU A 32 -7.46 -7.25 -0.57
CA LEU A 32 -6.10 -7.33 -1.10
C LEU A 32 -6.07 -7.98 -2.49
N CYS A 33 -6.67 -9.16 -2.63
CA CYS A 33 -6.76 -9.87 -3.91
C CYS A 33 -7.42 -9.02 -5.00
N TYR A 34 -8.47 -8.27 -4.66
CA TYR A 34 -9.09 -7.33 -5.60
C TYR A 34 -8.11 -6.22 -6.03
N ILE A 35 -7.39 -5.63 -5.07
CA ILE A 35 -6.43 -4.55 -5.35
C ILE A 35 -5.28 -5.05 -6.23
N GLU A 36 -4.70 -6.20 -5.91
CA GLU A 36 -3.62 -6.82 -6.68
C GLU A 36 -4.06 -7.13 -8.11
N ARG A 37 -5.23 -7.78 -8.26
CA ARG A 37 -5.80 -8.06 -9.59
C ARG A 37 -6.00 -6.78 -10.40
N ARG A 38 -6.57 -5.72 -9.80
CA ARG A 38 -6.75 -4.44 -10.50
C ARG A 38 -5.41 -3.79 -10.86
N ALA A 39 -4.39 -3.88 -10.01
CA ALA A 39 -3.06 -3.39 -10.31
C ALA A 39 -2.45 -4.10 -11.54
N LEU A 40 -2.59 -5.43 -11.60
CA LEU A 40 -2.14 -6.25 -12.73
C LEU A 40 -2.92 -5.94 -14.01
N GLU A 41 -4.23 -5.74 -13.93
CA GLU A 41 -5.07 -5.36 -15.07
C GLU A 41 -4.68 -3.99 -15.66
N GLU A 42 -4.36 -3.01 -14.81
CA GLU A 42 -3.88 -1.70 -15.26
C GLU A 42 -2.47 -1.78 -15.86
N ALA A 43 -1.57 -2.56 -15.25
CA ALA A 43 -0.22 -2.80 -15.77
C ALA A 43 -0.23 -3.55 -17.11
N GLY A 44 -1.06 -4.59 -17.24
CA GLY A 44 -1.25 -5.34 -18.48
C GLY A 44 -1.90 -4.51 -19.59
N ALA A 45 -2.62 -3.46 -19.24
CA ALA A 45 -3.14 -2.47 -20.18
C ALA A 45 -2.18 -1.28 -20.42
N GLU A 46 -0.97 -1.32 -19.84
CA GLU A 46 0.06 -0.28 -19.89
C GLU A 46 -0.42 1.10 -19.41
N ARG A 47 -1.44 1.13 -18.54
CA ARG A 47 -2.07 2.36 -18.05
C ARG A 47 -1.42 2.80 -16.74
N ARG A 48 -1.10 4.09 -16.64
CA ARG A 48 -0.59 4.66 -15.39
C ARG A 48 -1.70 4.81 -14.37
N PHE A 49 -1.48 4.31 -13.16
CA PHE A 49 -2.44 4.40 -12.05
C PHE A 49 -1.79 4.84 -10.75
N SER A 50 -2.61 5.11 -9.73
CA SER A 50 -2.14 5.41 -8.38
C SER A 50 -2.72 4.38 -7.41
N VAL A 51 -1.97 4.01 -6.36
CA VAL A 51 -2.49 3.10 -5.34
C VAL A 51 -3.79 3.62 -4.71
N ARG A 52 -3.93 4.94 -4.60
CA ARG A 52 -5.10 5.58 -4.02
C ARG A 52 -6.36 5.30 -4.85
N LEU A 53 -6.25 5.30 -6.17
CA LEU A 53 -7.36 4.93 -7.06
C LEU A 53 -7.82 3.50 -6.76
N LEU A 54 -6.88 2.55 -6.66
CA LEU A 54 -7.20 1.15 -6.36
C LEU A 54 -7.84 0.99 -4.98
N LEU A 55 -7.37 1.74 -3.98
CA LEU A 55 -7.95 1.75 -2.64
C LEU A 55 -9.37 2.34 -2.62
N GLU A 56 -9.63 3.39 -3.40
CA GLU A 56 -10.96 3.98 -3.52
C GLU A 56 -11.92 3.01 -4.24
N GLU A 57 -11.46 2.34 -5.29
CA GLU A 57 -12.22 1.25 -5.94
C GLU A 57 -12.53 0.12 -4.94
N ALA A 58 -11.54 -0.36 -4.19
CA ALA A 58 -11.74 -1.42 -3.21
C ALA A 58 -12.70 -1.00 -2.09
N ARG A 59 -12.64 0.27 -1.64
CA ARG A 59 -13.57 0.82 -0.65
C ARG A 59 -15.02 0.84 -1.17
N SER A 60 -15.23 1.01 -2.48
CA SER A 60 -16.58 0.99 -3.08
C SER A 60 -17.23 -0.40 -3.11
N LYS A 61 -16.44 -1.48 -2.97
CA LYS A 61 -16.91 -2.87 -3.05
C LYS A 61 -17.42 -3.44 -1.73
N ASP A 62 -17.31 -2.69 -0.63
CA ASP A 62 -17.78 -3.04 0.72
C ASP A 62 -17.38 -4.46 1.17
N PHE A 63 -16.10 -4.81 0.97
CA PHE A 63 -15.54 -6.09 1.39
C PHE A 63 -15.69 -6.31 2.90
N THR A 64 -15.92 -7.54 3.32
CA THR A 64 -15.86 -7.93 4.73
C THR A 64 -14.46 -8.45 5.08
N ASP A 65 -13.96 -8.03 6.25
CA ASP A 65 -12.74 -8.57 6.84
C ASP A 65 -12.95 -10.02 7.31
N ARG A 66 -11.87 -10.71 7.70
CA ARG A 66 -11.92 -12.07 8.24
C ARG A 66 -12.78 -12.23 9.51
N ARG A 67 -13.21 -11.14 10.13
CA ARG A 67 -14.07 -11.10 11.33
C ARG A 67 -15.51 -10.73 10.99
N GLY A 68 -15.88 -10.66 9.72
CA GLY A 68 -17.22 -10.32 9.24
C GLY A 68 -17.57 -8.84 9.38
N ARG A 69 -16.59 -7.94 9.56
CA ARG A 69 -16.81 -6.50 9.65
C ARG A 69 -16.47 -5.83 8.32
N GLY A 70 -17.09 -4.69 8.02
CA GLY A 70 -16.72 -3.90 6.84
C GLY A 70 -15.23 -3.50 6.84
N THR A 71 -14.57 -3.68 5.70
CA THR A 71 -13.15 -3.39 5.51
C THR A 71 -12.90 -1.89 5.63
N ARG A 72 -12.20 -1.47 6.69
CA ARG A 72 -11.80 -0.07 6.87
C ARG A 72 -10.41 0.17 6.30
N ILE A 73 -10.35 0.58 5.04
CA ILE A 73 -9.10 1.01 4.40
C ILE A 73 -8.71 2.37 4.97
N ASN A 74 -7.54 2.50 5.61
CA ASN A 74 -7.02 3.79 6.07
C ASN A 74 -6.01 4.34 5.05
N ASN A 75 -6.04 5.64 4.77
CA ASN A 75 -5.07 6.26 3.84
C ASN A 75 -3.62 6.17 4.34
N VAL A 76 -3.43 5.94 5.64
CA VAL A 76 -2.13 5.80 6.29
C VAL A 76 -1.36 4.57 5.78
N ILE A 77 -2.02 3.48 5.39
CA ILE A 77 -1.34 2.27 4.87
C ILE A 77 -1.02 2.35 3.38
N ALA A 78 -1.58 3.32 2.65
CA ALA A 78 -1.46 3.40 1.20
C ALA A 78 0.00 3.39 0.68
N PRO A 79 0.96 4.13 1.29
CA PRO A 79 2.34 4.10 0.81
C PRO A 79 3.05 2.77 1.08
N ALA A 80 2.76 2.11 2.19
CA ALA A 80 3.33 0.80 2.52
C ALA A 80 2.75 -0.28 1.59
N LEU A 81 1.43 -0.24 1.35
CA LEU A 81 0.77 -1.16 0.43
C LEU A 81 1.27 -0.99 -1.00
N ALA A 82 1.50 0.24 -1.46
CA ALA A 82 2.04 0.48 -2.79
C ALA A 82 3.41 -0.18 -2.99
N ARG A 83 4.30 -0.10 -1.98
CA ARG A 83 5.60 -0.80 -2.05
C ARG A 83 5.42 -2.30 -2.09
N ARG A 84 4.57 -2.81 -1.20
CA ARG A 84 4.31 -4.24 -1.12
C ARG A 84 3.81 -4.81 -2.45
N ILE A 85 2.85 -4.14 -3.09
CA ILE A 85 2.37 -4.52 -4.43
C ILE A 85 3.48 -4.44 -5.47
N ALA A 86 4.33 -3.41 -5.43
CA ALA A 86 5.48 -3.28 -6.33
C ALA A 86 6.58 -4.33 -6.12
N ASP A 87 6.73 -4.83 -4.90
CA ASP A 87 7.69 -5.87 -4.54
C ASP A 87 7.15 -7.26 -4.92
N ASP A 88 5.87 -7.53 -4.64
CA ASP A 88 5.20 -8.79 -4.96
C ASP A 88 4.91 -8.91 -6.48
N HIS A 89 4.66 -7.77 -7.16
CA HIS A 89 4.40 -7.66 -8.60
C HIS A 89 5.32 -6.62 -9.26
N PRO A 90 6.58 -6.94 -9.56
CA PRO A 90 7.53 -6.01 -10.16
C PRO A 90 7.06 -5.45 -11.51
N GLU A 91 6.23 -6.19 -12.25
CA GLU A 91 5.58 -5.77 -13.50
C GLU A 91 4.67 -4.54 -13.35
N VAL A 92 4.18 -4.27 -12.14
CA VAL A 92 3.33 -3.11 -11.84
C VAL A 92 4.15 -1.82 -11.67
N ARG A 93 5.42 -1.92 -11.24
CA ARG A 93 6.28 -0.77 -10.89
C ARG A 93 6.34 0.33 -11.98
N PRO A 94 6.50 0.03 -13.29
CA PRO A 94 6.61 1.05 -14.32
C PRO A 94 5.35 1.91 -14.48
N TYR A 95 4.20 1.36 -14.12
CA TYR A 95 2.88 1.97 -14.35
C TYR A 95 2.31 2.60 -13.08
N MET A 96 2.76 2.15 -11.91
CA MET A 96 2.31 2.67 -10.64
C MET A 96 3.01 3.99 -10.30
N ARG A 97 2.20 5.05 -10.14
CA ARG A 97 2.68 6.34 -9.63
C ARG A 97 2.97 6.25 -8.14
N LEU A 98 4.21 5.91 -7.81
CA LEU A 98 4.77 6.11 -6.49
C LEU A 98 5.02 7.62 -6.30
N ARG A 99 4.28 8.27 -5.40
CA ARG A 99 4.75 9.56 -4.88
C ARG A 99 5.90 9.27 -3.93
N ARG A 100 6.96 10.10 -4.00
CA ARG A 100 8.03 10.12 -3.00
C ARG A 100 7.39 10.11 -1.61
N SER A 101 7.58 9.02 -0.88
CA SER A 101 7.01 8.82 0.45
C SER A 101 8.16 8.71 1.45
N MET A 102 7.92 9.00 2.73
CA MET A 102 8.92 8.87 3.81
C MET A 102 9.55 7.46 3.92
N VAL A 103 8.97 6.46 3.26
CA VAL A 103 9.42 5.07 3.25
C VAL A 103 10.48 4.81 2.16
N ASP A 104 10.75 5.75 1.25
CA ASP A 104 11.83 5.67 0.25
C ASP A 104 13.23 5.93 0.84
N GLU A 105 13.33 6.56 2.02
CA GLU A 105 14.60 6.93 2.65
C GLU A 105 15.25 5.79 3.46
N ILE A 106 14.67 4.59 3.49
CA ILE A 106 15.21 3.43 4.24
C ILE A 106 16.17 2.58 3.36
N GLU A 107 16.15 2.75 2.03
CA GLU A 107 17.05 2.03 1.09
C GLU A 107 18.15 2.92 0.48
N GLY A 108 18.53 4.02 1.15
CA GLY A 108 19.61 4.93 0.71
C GLY A 108 20.75 5.04 1.71
#